data_AF-A0A2R6AYC4-F1
#
_entry.id   AF-A0A2R6AYC4-F1
#
_cell.length_a   1.000
_cell.length_b   1.000
_cell.length_c   1.000
_cell.angle_alpha   90.00
_cell.angle_beta   90.00
_cell.angle_gamma   90.00
#
_symmetry.space_group_name_H-M   'P 1'
#
loop_
_entity.id
_entity.type
_entity.pdbx_description
1 polymer ?
#
loop_
_entity_poly.entity_id
_entity_poly.type
_entity_poly.pdbx_seq_one_letter_code
_entity_poly.pdbx_strand_id
1 'polypeptide(L)'
;MLIELLAVMVKEAKALSLQFLPQNALRGFLNVLYSGEVKILSPTPDDVQIVYDVIRSGWKDIFDAVLYATSVTTNTSALTLHRGFY
;
A
#
# COMPACT_ATOMS: atom_id res chain seq x y z
N MET A 1 -1.97 1.39 0.84
CA MET A 1 -1.55 0.19 0.08
C MET A 1 -2.43 -0.14 -1.12
N LEU A 2 -3.76 -0.29 -1.03
CA LEU A 2 -4.57 -0.65 -2.23
C LEU A 2 -4.48 0.39 -3.36
N ILE A 3 -4.60 1.68 -2.99
CA ILE A 3 -4.51 2.77 -3.96
C ILE A 3 -3.13 2.89 -4.59
N GLU A 4 -2.09 2.49 -3.85
CA GLU A 4 -0.71 2.45 -4.31
C GLU A 4 -0.52 1.33 -5.34
N LEU A 5 -1.05 0.13 -5.07
CA LEU A 5 -1.07 -0.97 -6.03
C LEU A 5 -1.79 -0.58 -7.33
N LEU A 6 -2.95 0.08 -7.21
CA LEU A 6 -3.68 0.60 -8.37
C LEU A 6 -2.85 1.63 -9.15
N ALA A 7 -2.19 2.55 -8.44
CA ALA A 7 -1.32 3.56 -9.07
C ALA A 7 -0.15 2.92 -9.82
N VAL A 8 0.46 1.87 -9.26
CA VAL A 8 1.51 1.09 -9.93
C VAL A 8 0.97 0.44 -11.21
N MET A 9 -0.19 -0.22 -11.15
CA MET A 9 -0.80 -0.83 -12.34
C MET A 9 -1.04 0.19 -13.46
N VAL A 10 -1.56 1.38 -13.12
CA VAL A 10 -1.79 2.47 -14.08
C VAL A 10 -0.47 3.01 -14.63
N LYS A 11 0.53 3.19 -13.76
CA LYS A 11 1.87 3.67 -14.15
C LYS A 11 2.51 2.72 -15.16
N GLU A 12 2.49 1.42 -14.89
CA GLU A 12 3.08 0.41 -15.79
C GLU A 12 2.33 0.34 -17.12
N ALA A 13 1.00 0.38 -17.10
CA ALA A 13 0.21 0.39 -18.33
C ALA A 13 0.52 1.63 -19.19
N LYS A 14 0.69 2.80 -18.56
CA LYS A 14 1.09 4.03 -19.23
C LYS A 14 2.51 3.93 -19.79
N ALA A 15 3.46 3.38 -19.03
CA ALA A 15 4.85 3.19 -19.48
C ALA A 15 4.93 2.28 -20.72
N LEU A 16 4.05 1.28 -20.79
CA LEU A 16 3.91 0.37 -21.93
C LEU A 16 3.01 0.91 -23.05
N SER A 17 2.51 2.15 -22.93
CA SER A 17 1.58 2.77 -23.89
C SER A 17 0.34 1.93 -24.21
N LEU A 18 -0.14 1.15 -23.23
CA LEU A 18 -1.33 0.33 -23.40
C LEU A 18 -2.58 1.22 -23.45
N GLN A 19 -3.46 0.94 -24.40
CA GLN A 19 -4.77 1.60 -24.47
C GLN A 19 -5.73 1.10 -23.38
N PHE A 20 -5.52 -0.14 -22.90
CA PHE A 20 -6.38 -0.78 -21.90
C PHE A 20 -5.53 -1.61 -20.93
N LEU A 21 -6.02 -1.76 -19.70
CA LEU A 21 -5.41 -2.68 -18.74
C LEU A 21 -5.66 -4.14 -19.17
N PRO A 22 -4.62 -5.01 -19.21
CA PRO A 22 -4.80 -6.42 -19.54
C PRO A 22 -5.76 -7.11 -18.57
N GLN A 23 -6.64 -7.99 -19.08
CA GLN A 23 -7.60 -8.70 -18.23
C GLN A 23 -6.93 -9.53 -17.12
N ASN A 24 -5.77 -10.10 -17.39
CA ASN A 24 -5.02 -10.87 -16.38
C ASN A 24 -4.54 -9.98 -15.22
N ALA A 25 -4.14 -8.73 -15.50
CA ALA A 25 -3.74 -7.78 -14.46
C ALA A 25 -4.94 -7.35 -13.61
N LEU A 26 -6.11 -7.10 -14.25
CA LEU A 26 -7.36 -6.81 -13.54
C LEU A 26 -7.79 -7.98 -12.65
N ARG A 27 -7.75 -9.21 -13.17
CA ARG A 27 -8.06 -10.42 -12.38
C ARG A 27 -7.11 -10.59 -11.21
N GLY A 28 -5.82 -10.38 -11.40
CA GLY A 28 -4.82 -10.44 -10.33
C GLY A 28 -5.12 -9.44 -9.21
N PHE A 29 -5.43 -8.18 -9.57
CA PHE A 29 -5.82 -7.15 -8.61
C PHE A 29 -7.10 -7.52 -7.82
N LEU A 30 -8.13 -7.99 -8.51
CA LEU A 30 -9.39 -8.42 -7.87
C LEU A 30 -9.18 -9.65 -6.98
N ASN A 31 -8.30 -10.57 -7.35
CA ASN A 31 -7.98 -11.73 -6.50
C ASN A 31 -7.28 -11.30 -5.20
N VAL A 32 -6.40 -10.31 -5.22
CA VAL A 32 -5.82 -9.75 -3.98
C VAL A 32 -6.92 -9.20 -3.05
N LEU A 33 -7.97 -8.61 -3.63
CA LEU A 33 -9.09 -8.05 -2.87
C LEU A 33 -10.07 -9.11 -2.32
N TYR A 34 -10.35 -10.15 -3.11
CA TYR A 34 -11.49 -11.05 -2.87
C TYR A 34 -11.14 -12.51 -2.62
N SER A 35 -9.87 -12.91 -2.72
CA SER A 35 -9.45 -14.31 -2.45
C SER A 35 -9.66 -14.73 -0.99
N GLY A 36 -9.78 -13.77 -0.06
CA GLY A 36 -9.82 -14.03 1.38
C GLY A 36 -8.45 -14.34 2.00
N GLU A 37 -7.38 -14.43 1.19
CA GLU A 37 -6.00 -14.62 1.67
C GLU A 37 -5.42 -13.34 2.27
N VAL A 38 -5.95 -12.18 1.88
CA VAL A 38 -5.54 -10.87 2.38
C VAL A 38 -6.70 -10.22 3.15
N LYS A 39 -6.41 -9.78 4.37
CA LYS A 39 -7.34 -8.97 5.16
C LYS A 39 -7.03 -7.49 4.97
N ILE A 40 -7.97 -6.74 4.40
CA ILE A 40 -7.86 -5.28 4.29
C ILE A 40 -8.27 -4.66 5.62
N LEU A 41 -7.38 -3.85 6.18
CA LEU A 41 -7.61 -3.12 7.41
C LEU A 41 -8.03 -1.69 7.09
N SER A 42 -9.08 -1.22 7.77
CA SER A 42 -9.44 0.20 7.76
C SER A 42 -8.54 0.95 8.73
N PRO A 43 -8.09 2.18 8.39
CA PRO A 43 -7.32 3.00 9.32
C PRO A 43 -8.11 3.31 10.59
N THR A 44 -7.41 3.31 11.71
CA THR A 44 -7.91 3.76 13.02
C THR A 44 -7.39 5.17 13.35
N PRO A 45 -7.98 5.88 14.33
CA PRO A 45 -7.43 7.15 14.80
C PRO A 45 -5.97 7.05 15.26
N ASP A 46 -5.59 5.94 15.90
CA ASP A 46 -4.22 5.70 16.37
C ASP A 46 -3.25 5.57 15.19
N ASP A 47 -3.66 4.88 14.12
CA ASP A 47 -2.85 4.81 12.88
C ASP A 47 -2.59 6.21 12.32
N VAL A 48 -3.63 7.06 12.27
CA VAL A 48 -3.51 8.43 11.75
C VAL A 48 -2.57 9.27 12.61
N GLN A 49 -2.64 9.14 13.93
CA GLN A 49 -1.75 9.85 14.84
C GLN A 49 -0.28 9.42 14.65
N ILE A 50 -0.02 8.11 14.57
CA ILE A 50 1.33 7.59 14.33
C ILE A 50 1.87 8.07 12.97
N VAL A 51 1.06 8.01 11.91
CA VAL A 51 1.43 8.53 10.58
C VAL A 51 1.83 10.00 10.66
N TYR A 52 1.04 10.82 11.35
CA TYR A 52 1.35 12.24 11.54
C TYR A 52 2.70 12.42 12.25
N ASP A 53 2.94 11.68 13.34
CA ASP A 53 4.13 11.83 14.15
C ASP A 53 5.42 11.42 13.42
N VAL A 54 5.39 10.34 12.63
CA VAL A 54 6.58 9.92 11.86
C VAL A 54 6.87 10.87 10.70
N ILE A 55 5.84 11.36 9.99
CA ILE A 55 6.01 12.36 8.93
C ILE A 55 6.56 13.66 9.51
N ARG A 56 6.00 14.14 10.63
CA ARG A 56 6.50 15.33 11.33
C ARG A 56 7.97 15.16 11.77
N SER A 57 8.38 13.93 12.06
CA SER A 57 9.76 13.59 12.44
C SER A 57 10.71 13.44 11.26
N GLY A 58 10.24 13.65 10.02
CA GLY A 58 11.08 13.73 8.82
C GLY A 58 10.88 12.58 7.82
N TRP A 59 9.97 11.65 8.07
CA TRP A 59 9.60 10.66 7.06
C TRP A 59 8.91 11.33 5.89
N LYS A 60 9.26 10.91 4.67
CA LYS A 60 8.83 11.58 3.44
C LYS A 60 7.71 10.85 2.71
N ASP A 61 7.59 9.54 2.91
CA ASP A 61 6.62 8.71 2.21
C ASP A 61 5.45 8.36 3.13
N ILE A 62 4.24 8.78 2.73
CA ILE A 62 3.02 8.53 3.48
C ILE A 62 2.60 7.06 3.44
N PHE A 63 2.92 6.33 2.38
CA PHE A 63 2.59 4.91 2.27
C PHE A 63 3.48 4.08 3.19
N ASP A 64 4.77 4.40 3.27
CA ASP A 64 5.68 3.78 4.24
C ASP A 64 5.23 4.10 5.68
N ALA A 65 4.86 5.36 5.97
CA ALA A 65 4.34 5.75 7.27
C ALA A 65 3.05 4.99 7.65
N VAL A 66 2.13 4.78 6.69
CA VAL A 66 0.89 4.01 6.91
C VAL A 66 1.19 2.54 7.15
N LEU A 67 2.13 1.94 6.40
CA LEU A 67 2.55 0.56 6.61
C LEU A 67 3.18 0.38 8.00
N TYR A 68 4.05 1.31 8.41
CA TYR A 68 4.65 1.34 9.73
C TYR A 68 3.59 1.45 10.83
N ALA A 69 2.70 2.45 10.74
CA ALA A 69 1.63 2.65 11.72
C ALA A 69 0.76 1.40 11.87
N THR A 70 0.36 0.80 10.74
CA THR A 70 -0.43 -0.45 10.74
C THR A 70 0.32 -1.59 11.45
N SER A 71 1.63 -1.73 11.22
CA SER A 71 2.44 -2.77 11.86
C SER A 71 2.52 -2.57 13.38
N VAL A 72 2.63 -1.33 13.83
CA VAL A 72 2.67 -0.96 15.25
C VAL A 72 1.33 -1.23 15.92
N THR A 73 0.22 -0.74 15.36
CA THR A 73 -1.12 -0.87 15.97
C THR A 73 -1.64 -2.29 15.98
N THR A 74 -1.23 -3.12 15.01
CA THR A 74 -1.61 -4.53 14.95
C THR A 74 -0.62 -5.47 15.66
N ASN A 75 0.52 -4.94 16.14
CA ASN A 75 1.62 -5.74 16.68
C ASN A 75 2.08 -6.85 15.71
N THR A 76 2.26 -6.48 14.44
CA THR A 76 2.73 -7.37 13.37
C THR A 76 3.99 -6.82 12.73
N SER A 77 4.68 -7.64 11.94
CA SER A 77 5.84 -7.19 11.18
C SER A 77 5.42 -6.55 9.86
N ALA A 78 5.90 -5.35 9.57
CA ALA A 78 5.84 -4.77 8.24
C ALA A 78 6.73 -5.57 7.28
N LEU A 79 6.17 -5.97 6.13
CA LEU A 79 6.92 -6.62 5.05
C LEU A 79 6.89 -5.72 3.81
N THR A 80 8.08 -5.39 3.30
CA THR A 80 8.24 -4.52 2.13
C THR A 80 9.47 -4.91 1.32
N LEU A 81 9.42 -4.64 0.02
CA LEU A 81 10.57 -4.76 -0.88
C LEU A 81 11.40 -3.47 -0.93
N HIS A 82 10.89 -2.38 -0.35
CA HIS A 82 11.60 -1.11 -0.29
C HIS A 82 12.78 -1.21 0.68
N ARG A 83 14.00 -1.23 0.15
CA ARG A 83 15.22 -1.32 0.97
C ARG A 83 15.49 -0.07 1.81
N GLY A 84 14.89 1.06 1.44
CA GLY A 84 14.94 2.32 2.17
C GLY A 84 13.75 2.51 3.11
N PHE A 85 13.05 1.44 3.47
CA PHE A 85 12.02 1.48 4.50
C PHE A 85 12.70 1.79 5.84
N TYR A 86 12.45 3.00 6.33
CA TYR A 86 12.80 3.47 7.67
C TYR A 86 11.55 3.42 8.53
#